data_AF-A0A842CGN1-F1
#
_entry.id   AF-A0A842CGN1-F1
#
_cell.length_a   1.000
_cell.length_b   1.000
_cell.length_c   1.000
_cell.angle_alpha   90.00
_cell.angle_beta   90.00
_cell.angle_gamma   90.00
#
_symmetry.space_group_name_H-M   'P 1'
#
loop_
_entity.id
_entity.type
_entity.pdbx_description
1 polymer ?
#
loop_
_entity_poly.entity_id
_entity_poly.type
_entity_poly.pdbx_seq_one_letter_code
_entity_poly.pdbx_strand_id
1 'polypeptide(L)'
;MKKKIMVLLASLLLLGGCFNLNGKTEQEKAQEGTTPVQDYVGQGYSFVDGNKSAERVKKHEEEIKQVAIDYVKTKYKTSVKVNNVVPARNAAVVMVESVESIQFHTSVIVGLILNKDEVGNARSEEGEVEKSIVGGLYAKAYQTEFEHLDIFAERIAKKYNLLGRRNEAINKTASVGYEKEYYFIATAALYFPSVYSAYLENQEISVDDLKVLFLKDDPQNKKMAIAMNFFSKKDSLPKEEIANNLATEIQNESGLPKGNYETTVYKNLIVNRAGLPDGESIDAKDIIK
;
A
#
# COMPACT_ATOMS: atom_id res chain seq x y z
N MET A 1 7.04 58.45 -45.50
CA MET A 1 5.70 57.85 -45.27
C MET A 1 5.53 56.63 -46.18
N LYS A 2 4.95 55.53 -45.65
CA LYS A 2 4.50 54.27 -46.30
C LYS A 2 5.63 53.30 -46.75
N LYS A 3 6.08 52.30 -45.96
CA LYS A 3 5.54 50.97 -45.51
C LYS A 3 5.45 49.85 -46.58
N LYS A 4 6.18 48.75 -46.28
CA LYS A 4 6.01 47.32 -46.67
C LYS A 4 6.46 46.98 -48.12
N ILE A 5 6.99 45.79 -48.46
CA ILE A 5 6.68 44.40 -48.06
C ILE A 5 7.95 43.55 -48.25
N MET A 6 8.35 42.80 -47.22
CA MET A 6 9.35 41.73 -47.32
C MET A 6 8.60 40.45 -47.70
N VAL A 7 8.79 39.97 -48.92
CA VAL A 7 8.30 38.66 -49.37
C VAL A 7 9.43 37.67 -49.09
N LEU A 8 9.24 36.79 -48.11
CA LEU A 8 9.94 35.51 -48.07
C LEU A 8 8.87 34.42 -48.06
N LEU A 9 8.70 33.79 -49.23
CA LEU A 9 7.81 32.68 -49.44
C LEU A 9 8.63 31.38 -49.42
N ALA A 10 8.18 30.46 -48.57
CA ALA A 10 8.25 29.01 -48.72
C ALA A 10 9.63 28.33 -48.85
N SER A 11 10.04 27.69 -47.75
CA SER A 11 10.57 26.32 -47.79
C SER A 11 10.50 25.68 -46.39
N LEU A 12 9.29 25.30 -45.96
CA LEU A 12 9.09 24.31 -44.89
C LEU A 12 8.51 23.05 -45.54
N LEU A 13 9.36 22.38 -46.32
CA LEU A 13 9.12 21.01 -46.74
C LEU A 13 9.73 20.07 -45.70
N LEU A 14 8.85 19.26 -45.12
CA LEU A 14 9.10 17.86 -44.79
C LEU A 14 10.05 17.57 -43.62
N LEU A 15 9.57 17.84 -42.42
CA LEU A 15 9.70 16.86 -41.32
C LEU A 15 8.30 16.48 -40.85
N GLY A 16 7.48 16.02 -41.80
CA GLY A 16 6.37 15.11 -41.52
C GLY A 16 6.96 13.76 -41.15
N GLY A 17 7.61 13.69 -39.99
CA GLY A 17 7.95 12.42 -39.36
C GLY A 17 6.64 11.70 -39.07
N CYS A 18 6.53 10.47 -39.57
CA CYS A 18 5.40 9.58 -39.36
C CYS A 18 5.09 9.46 -37.86
N PHE A 19 4.15 10.26 -37.35
CA PHE A 19 3.52 10.01 -36.07
C PHE A 19 2.59 8.81 -36.23
N ASN A 20 3.12 7.63 -35.93
CA ASN A 20 2.27 6.51 -35.52
C ASN A 20 1.52 6.93 -34.25
N LEU A 21 0.31 7.43 -34.41
CA LEU A 21 -0.66 7.77 -33.36
C LEU A 21 -1.23 6.53 -32.62
N ASN A 22 -0.57 5.38 -32.74
CA ASN A 22 -0.94 4.10 -32.10
C ASN A 22 0.12 3.61 -31.08
N GLY A 23 1.09 4.45 -30.70
CA GLY A 23 2.06 4.10 -29.66
C GLY A 23 1.49 4.34 -28.27
N LYS A 24 1.53 3.32 -27.39
CA LYS A 24 1.23 3.45 -25.96
C LYS A 24 2.07 4.56 -25.33
N THR A 25 1.46 5.36 -24.46
CA THR A 25 2.14 6.36 -23.64
C THR A 25 3.18 5.70 -22.73
N GLU A 26 4.16 6.45 -22.22
CA GLU A 26 5.13 5.92 -21.26
C GLU A 26 4.46 5.36 -19.99
N GLN A 27 3.36 5.98 -19.57
CA GLN A 27 2.54 5.53 -18.45
C GLN A 27 1.86 4.18 -18.74
N GLU A 28 1.28 4.01 -19.94
CA GLU A 28 0.68 2.74 -20.36
C GLU A 28 1.74 1.64 -20.49
N LYS A 29 2.94 1.95 -21.00
CA LYS A 29 4.05 1.00 -21.04
C LYS A 29 4.51 0.57 -19.64
N ALA A 30 4.57 1.52 -18.69
CA ALA A 30 4.92 1.21 -17.31
C ALA A 30 3.87 0.32 -16.62
N GLN A 31 2.58 0.43 -17.00
CA GLN A 31 1.47 -0.34 -16.43
C GLN A 31 1.43 -1.81 -16.87
N GLU A 32 1.80 -2.10 -18.11
CA GLU A 32 1.59 -3.42 -18.74
C GLU A 32 2.66 -4.46 -18.41
N GLY A 33 3.71 -4.05 -17.69
CA GLY A 33 4.83 -4.92 -17.34
C GLY A 33 4.74 -5.51 -15.93
N THR A 34 5.66 -6.41 -15.68
CA THR A 34 6.05 -6.83 -14.34
C THR A 34 7.43 -6.28 -14.02
N THR A 35 7.70 -6.06 -12.74
CA THR A 35 9.03 -5.66 -12.26
C THR A 35 9.48 -6.61 -11.16
N PRO A 36 10.74 -7.05 -11.16
CA PRO A 36 11.36 -7.69 -10.01
C PRO A 36 11.10 -6.96 -8.69
N VAL A 37 10.79 -7.67 -7.61
CA VAL A 37 10.38 -7.07 -6.33
C VAL A 37 11.43 -6.11 -5.75
N GLN A 38 12.72 -6.41 -5.93
CA GLN A 38 13.82 -5.55 -5.47
C GLN A 38 14.00 -4.26 -6.30
N ASP A 39 13.36 -4.19 -7.46
CA ASP A 39 13.41 -3.05 -8.39
C ASP A 39 12.06 -2.31 -8.47
N TYR A 40 10.99 -2.88 -7.89
CA TYR A 40 9.69 -2.26 -7.82
C TYR A 40 9.62 -1.22 -6.70
N VAL A 41 9.34 0.03 -7.08
CA VAL A 41 9.20 1.20 -6.21
C VAL A 41 7.85 1.90 -6.41
N GLY A 42 6.86 1.23 -7.01
CA GLY A 42 5.55 1.79 -7.32
C GLY A 42 5.38 2.29 -8.77
N GLN A 43 6.34 2.04 -9.66
CA GLN A 43 6.22 2.40 -11.08
C GLN A 43 5.03 1.69 -11.74
N GLY A 44 4.25 2.43 -12.53
CA GLY A 44 3.08 1.89 -13.23
C GLY A 44 1.86 1.64 -12.35
N TYR A 45 1.94 1.80 -11.02
CA TYR A 45 0.79 1.62 -10.13
C TYR A 45 -0.36 2.55 -10.54
N SER A 46 -1.55 1.98 -10.76
CA SER A 46 -2.68 2.75 -11.26
C SER A 46 -4.04 2.08 -11.02
N PHE A 47 -5.06 2.92 -10.90
CA PHE A 47 -6.45 2.49 -10.86
C PHE A 47 -7.08 2.48 -12.24
N VAL A 48 -8.23 1.81 -12.35
CA VAL A 48 -9.01 1.71 -13.58
C VAL A 48 -9.29 3.11 -14.14
N ASP A 49 -9.01 3.28 -15.44
CA ASP A 49 -9.14 4.53 -16.19
C ASP A 49 -8.44 5.76 -15.57
N GLY A 50 -7.37 5.55 -14.78
CA GLY A 50 -6.60 6.65 -14.19
C GLY A 50 -6.04 7.63 -15.22
N ASN A 51 -5.65 7.15 -16.40
CA ASN A 51 -5.18 7.98 -17.52
C ASN A 51 -6.21 9.04 -17.95
N LYS A 52 -7.51 8.77 -17.84
CA LYS A 52 -8.58 9.73 -18.17
C LYS A 52 -8.71 10.89 -17.18
N SER A 53 -8.14 10.76 -15.99
CA SER A 53 -8.16 11.79 -14.94
C SER A 53 -6.78 12.39 -14.67
N ALA A 54 -5.71 11.83 -15.25
CA ALA A 54 -4.33 12.14 -14.88
C ALA A 54 -3.99 13.63 -14.95
N GLU A 55 -4.39 14.32 -16.03
CA GLU A 55 -4.13 15.76 -16.19
C GLU A 55 -4.83 16.61 -15.12
N ARG A 56 -6.08 16.26 -14.78
CA ARG A 56 -6.86 16.98 -13.76
C ARG A 56 -6.35 16.71 -12.35
N VAL A 57 -5.98 15.44 -12.07
CA VAL A 57 -5.36 15.08 -10.80
C VAL A 57 -4.05 15.84 -10.61
N LYS A 58 -3.22 15.93 -11.66
CA LYS A 58 -1.99 16.72 -11.63
C LYS A 58 -2.26 18.22 -11.42
N LYS A 59 -3.29 18.76 -12.08
CA LYS A 59 -3.69 20.17 -11.95
C LYS A 59 -4.12 20.52 -10.52
N HIS A 60 -4.85 19.63 -9.85
CA HIS A 60 -5.46 19.83 -8.54
C HIS A 60 -4.79 19.05 -7.42
N GLU A 61 -3.54 18.61 -7.61
CA GLU A 61 -2.88 17.62 -6.74
C GLU A 61 -2.83 18.07 -5.28
N GLU A 62 -2.48 19.34 -5.02
CA GLU A 62 -2.38 19.88 -3.66
C GLU A 62 -3.74 20.01 -2.98
N GLU A 63 -4.79 20.39 -3.71
CA GLU A 63 -6.16 20.44 -3.17
C GLU A 63 -6.67 19.03 -2.85
N ILE A 64 -6.40 18.06 -3.72
CA ILE A 64 -6.72 16.64 -3.51
C ILE A 64 -6.03 16.11 -2.25
N LYS A 65 -4.73 16.41 -2.08
CA LYS A 65 -3.97 16.03 -0.87
C LYS A 65 -4.61 16.61 0.38
N GLN A 66 -4.93 17.90 0.37
CA GLN A 66 -5.52 18.58 1.52
C GLN A 66 -6.89 18.00 1.88
N VAL A 67 -7.76 17.77 0.89
CA VAL A 67 -9.08 17.16 1.08
C VAL A 67 -8.97 15.76 1.68
N ALA A 68 -8.00 14.95 1.25
CA ALA A 68 -7.76 13.63 1.84
C ALA A 68 -7.25 13.70 3.29
N ILE A 69 -6.29 14.60 3.58
CA ILE A 69 -5.76 14.80 4.94
C ILE A 69 -6.87 15.24 5.89
N ASP A 70 -7.67 16.24 5.49
CA ASP A 70 -8.76 16.78 6.30
C ASP A 70 -9.86 15.75 6.53
N TYR A 71 -10.13 14.90 5.54
CA TYR A 71 -11.06 13.78 5.68
C TYR A 71 -10.63 12.81 6.78
N VAL A 72 -9.37 12.35 6.74
CA VAL A 72 -8.86 11.40 7.74
C VAL A 72 -8.83 12.02 9.12
N LYS A 73 -8.36 13.26 9.23
CA LYS A 73 -8.33 14.00 10.49
C LYS A 73 -9.73 14.19 11.08
N THR A 74 -10.71 14.55 10.27
CA THR A 74 -12.07 14.84 10.73
C THR A 74 -12.83 13.58 11.10
N LYS A 75 -12.82 12.58 10.21
CA LYS A 75 -13.60 11.34 10.36
C LYS A 75 -12.96 10.36 11.34
N TYR A 76 -11.64 10.20 11.26
CA TYR A 76 -10.89 9.17 11.98
C TYR A 76 -9.99 9.73 13.09
N LYS A 77 -10.02 11.04 13.35
CA LYS A 77 -9.23 11.70 14.40
C LYS A 77 -7.73 11.42 14.27
N THR A 78 -7.25 11.17 13.05
CA THR A 78 -5.88 10.71 12.81
C THR A 78 -5.15 11.67 11.88
N SER A 79 -3.94 12.07 12.29
CA SER A 79 -3.03 12.84 11.45
C SER A 79 -2.32 11.92 10.45
N VAL A 80 -2.28 12.32 9.18
CA VAL A 80 -1.63 11.57 8.11
C VAL A 80 -0.80 12.47 7.20
N LYS A 81 0.20 11.88 6.54
CA LYS A 81 0.90 12.46 5.38
C LYS A 81 0.50 11.71 4.11
N VAL A 82 0.58 12.40 2.97
CA VAL A 82 0.35 11.78 1.66
C VAL A 82 1.65 11.25 1.09
N ASN A 83 1.67 9.97 0.73
CA ASN A 83 2.81 9.33 0.07
C ASN A 83 2.64 9.24 -1.45
N ASN A 84 1.41 9.21 -1.96
CA ASN A 84 1.14 9.14 -3.39
C ASN A 84 -0.28 9.63 -3.73
N VAL A 85 -0.46 10.21 -4.91
CA VAL A 85 -1.76 10.59 -5.46
C VAL A 85 -1.93 9.89 -6.79
N VAL A 86 -2.79 8.87 -6.83
CA VAL A 86 -2.93 7.99 -7.99
C VAL A 86 -4.22 8.31 -8.72
N PRO A 87 -4.16 8.70 -10.01
CA PRO A 87 -5.37 8.96 -10.77
C PRO A 87 -6.26 7.71 -10.88
N ALA A 88 -7.57 7.93 -10.77
CA ALA A 88 -8.61 6.92 -10.96
C ALA A 88 -9.76 7.48 -11.81
N ARG A 89 -10.67 6.62 -12.27
CA ARG A 89 -11.87 7.05 -13.00
C ARG A 89 -12.64 8.10 -12.19
N ASN A 90 -12.68 9.34 -12.68
CA ASN A 90 -13.40 10.47 -12.06
C ASN A 90 -12.99 10.76 -10.60
N ALA A 91 -11.77 10.40 -10.20
CA ALA A 91 -11.27 10.55 -8.85
C ALA A 91 -9.73 10.52 -8.82
N ALA A 92 -9.17 10.77 -7.64
CA ALA A 92 -7.83 10.33 -7.25
C ALA A 92 -7.94 9.39 -6.04
N VAL A 93 -7.10 8.38 -5.99
CA VAL A 93 -6.86 7.58 -4.79
C VAL A 93 -5.58 8.10 -4.14
N VAL A 94 -5.71 8.65 -2.95
CA VAL A 94 -4.63 9.25 -2.18
C VAL A 94 -4.12 8.22 -1.18
N MET A 95 -2.87 7.78 -1.35
CA MET A 95 -2.21 6.85 -0.45
C MET A 95 -1.62 7.64 0.72
N VAL A 96 -2.04 7.30 1.93
CA VAL A 96 -1.68 8.04 3.14
C VAL A 96 -1.04 7.14 4.20
N GLU A 97 -0.18 7.73 5.01
CA GLU A 97 0.50 7.07 6.13
C GLU A 97 0.28 7.91 7.39
N SER A 98 0.00 7.25 8.51
CA SER A 98 -0.12 7.93 9.80
C SER A 98 1.20 8.56 10.24
N VAL A 99 1.14 9.74 10.86
CA VAL A 99 2.33 10.48 11.32
C VAL A 99 2.52 10.49 12.82
N GLU A 100 1.50 10.12 13.60
CA GLU A 100 1.48 10.18 15.06
C GLU A 100 0.98 8.85 15.65
N SER A 101 1.44 8.53 16.87
CA SER A 101 1.04 7.50 17.85
C SER A 101 0.83 6.04 17.42
N ILE A 102 0.48 5.77 16.17
CA ILE A 102 0.31 4.47 15.53
C ILE A 102 0.89 4.50 14.11
N GLN A 103 1.35 3.35 13.61
CA GLN A 103 1.87 3.21 12.25
C GLN A 103 0.88 2.43 11.39
N PHE A 104 0.45 2.99 10.26
CA PHE A 104 -0.30 2.27 9.24
C PHE A 104 -0.32 3.03 7.90
N HIS A 105 -0.61 2.31 6.82
CA HIS A 105 -0.90 2.85 5.50
C HIS A 105 -2.36 2.56 5.12
N THR A 106 -3.02 3.52 4.50
CA THR A 106 -4.38 3.36 3.96
C THR A 106 -4.58 4.24 2.73
N SER A 107 -5.80 4.27 2.18
CA SER A 107 -6.13 5.14 1.05
C SER A 107 -7.45 5.88 1.23
N VAL A 108 -7.53 7.06 0.59
CA VAL A 108 -8.74 7.89 0.53
C VAL A 108 -9.05 8.20 -0.92
N ILE A 109 -10.31 8.06 -1.31
CA ILE A 109 -10.81 8.37 -2.64
C ILE A 109 -11.34 9.79 -2.64
N VAL A 110 -10.74 10.68 -3.43
CA VAL A 110 -11.17 12.05 -3.63
C VAL A 110 -11.82 12.18 -5.00
N GLY A 111 -13.12 12.46 -5.04
CA GLY A 111 -13.86 12.60 -6.29
C GLY A 111 -13.44 13.82 -7.09
N LEU A 112 -13.68 13.80 -8.41
CA LEU A 112 -13.53 14.95 -9.30
C LEU A 112 -14.88 15.29 -9.94
N ILE A 113 -15.25 16.57 -9.94
CA ILE A 113 -16.51 17.05 -10.51
C ILE A 113 -16.31 17.29 -12.01
N LEU A 114 -16.75 16.33 -12.83
CA LEU A 114 -16.44 16.27 -14.27
C LEU A 114 -16.81 17.51 -15.07
N ASN A 115 -17.96 18.12 -14.77
CA ASN A 115 -18.50 19.25 -15.51
C ASN A 115 -17.96 20.62 -15.06
N LYS A 116 -17.19 20.67 -13.96
CA LYS A 116 -16.70 21.93 -13.38
C LYS A 116 -15.18 22.01 -13.25
N ASP A 117 -14.48 20.90 -13.47
CA ASP A 117 -13.03 20.81 -13.25
C ASP A 117 -12.65 21.23 -11.82
N GLU A 118 -13.44 20.76 -10.84
CA GLU A 118 -13.32 21.03 -9.40
C GLU A 118 -13.06 19.74 -8.62
N VAL A 119 -12.39 19.85 -7.47
CA VAL A 119 -12.24 18.76 -6.51
C VAL A 119 -13.55 18.53 -5.76
N GLY A 120 -13.94 17.26 -5.65
CA GLY A 120 -15.15 16.84 -4.96
C GLY A 120 -14.88 16.31 -3.54
N ASN A 121 -15.85 15.57 -3.01
CA ASN A 121 -15.77 15.02 -1.67
C ASN A 121 -14.80 13.85 -1.57
N ALA A 122 -14.20 13.70 -0.39
CA ALA A 122 -13.44 12.51 0.00
C ALA A 122 -14.34 11.43 0.60
N ARG A 123 -13.97 10.17 0.37
CA ARG A 123 -14.52 8.98 1.03
C ARG A 123 -13.43 7.91 1.19
N SER A 124 -13.57 7.06 2.19
CA SER A 124 -12.89 5.77 2.25
C SER A 124 -13.80 4.65 1.77
N GLU A 125 -13.22 3.53 1.39
CA GLU A 125 -13.96 2.27 1.33
C GLU A 125 -14.29 1.81 2.76
N GLU A 126 -15.48 1.24 2.94
CA GLU A 126 -15.99 0.88 4.27
C GLU A 126 -15.08 -0.15 4.95
N GLY A 127 -14.62 0.17 6.17
CA GLY A 127 -13.79 -0.72 6.98
C GLY A 127 -12.29 -0.68 6.69
N GLU A 128 -11.84 -0.09 5.58
CA GLU A 128 -10.43 -0.11 5.17
C GLU A 128 -9.54 0.80 6.04
N VAL A 129 -10.03 1.98 6.42
CA VAL A 129 -9.27 2.86 7.32
C VAL A 129 -9.37 2.35 8.75
N GLU A 130 -10.54 1.85 9.13
CA GLU A 130 -10.83 1.32 10.45
C GLU A 130 -9.93 0.10 10.75
N LYS A 131 -9.82 -0.85 9.81
CA LYS A 131 -8.93 -2.02 9.99
C LYS A 131 -7.46 -1.60 10.02
N SER A 132 -7.08 -0.56 9.27
CA SER A 132 -5.72 -0.02 9.25
C SER A 132 -5.33 0.56 10.60
N ILE A 133 -6.25 1.32 11.21
CA ILE A 133 -6.10 1.87 12.57
C ILE A 133 -5.98 0.73 13.59
N VAL A 134 -6.86 -0.27 13.54
CA VAL A 134 -6.80 -1.41 14.47
C VAL A 134 -5.49 -2.19 14.34
N GLY A 135 -5.01 -2.44 13.12
CA GLY A 135 -3.71 -3.06 12.89
C GLY A 135 -2.55 -2.24 13.48
N GLY A 136 -2.55 -0.92 13.24
CA GLY A 136 -1.55 -0.02 13.82
C GLY A 136 -1.58 0.03 15.35
N LEU A 137 -2.77 0.00 15.97
CA LEU A 137 -2.93 -0.09 17.42
C LEU A 137 -2.43 -1.43 17.98
N TYR A 138 -2.62 -2.53 17.24
CA TYR A 138 -2.11 -3.84 17.64
C TYR A 138 -0.57 -3.83 17.64
N ALA A 139 0.04 -3.28 16.60
CA ALA A 139 1.48 -3.12 16.54
C ALA A 139 2.02 -2.23 17.68
N LYS A 140 1.34 -1.14 18.02
CA LYS A 140 1.68 -0.30 19.19
C LYS A 140 1.58 -1.08 20.50
N ALA A 141 0.52 -1.87 20.68
CA ALA A 141 0.29 -2.63 21.90
C ALA A 141 1.37 -3.71 22.13
N TYR A 142 1.89 -4.30 21.05
CA TYR A 142 2.87 -5.39 21.10
C TYR A 142 4.20 -5.00 20.42
N GLN A 143 4.64 -3.75 20.65
CA GLN A 143 5.78 -3.17 19.95
C GLN A 143 7.05 -4.01 20.08
N THR A 144 7.39 -4.49 21.28
CA THR A 144 8.59 -5.32 21.49
C THR A 144 8.50 -6.64 20.71
N GLU A 145 7.33 -7.25 20.65
CA GLU A 145 7.11 -8.47 19.87
C GLU A 145 7.23 -8.19 18.37
N PHE A 146 6.72 -7.07 17.87
CA PHE A 146 6.86 -6.70 16.46
C PHE A 146 8.28 -6.30 16.08
N GLU A 147 9.03 -5.62 16.95
CA GLU A 147 10.47 -5.38 16.77
C GLU A 147 11.23 -6.71 16.69
N HIS A 148 10.82 -7.72 17.47
CA HIS A 148 11.38 -9.06 17.37
C HIS A 148 10.98 -9.74 16.04
N LEU A 149 9.73 -9.59 15.59
CA LEU A 149 9.27 -10.12 14.31
C LEU A 149 10.05 -9.52 13.13
N ASP A 150 10.37 -8.22 13.16
CA ASP A 150 11.20 -7.56 12.14
C ASP A 150 12.58 -8.24 12.02
N ILE A 151 13.26 -8.42 13.15
CA ILE A 151 14.58 -9.09 13.21
C ILE A 151 14.49 -10.54 12.74
N PHE A 152 13.47 -11.25 13.22
CA PHE A 152 13.22 -12.64 12.85
C PHE A 152 13.00 -12.79 11.34
N ALA A 153 12.11 -11.98 10.75
CA ALA A 153 11.75 -12.02 9.35
C ALA A 153 12.97 -11.77 8.44
N GLU A 154 13.79 -10.77 8.76
CA GLU A 154 15.02 -10.49 8.02
C GLU A 154 16.02 -11.66 8.12
N ARG A 155 16.17 -12.26 9.30
CA ARG A 155 17.05 -13.42 9.51
C ARG A 155 16.62 -14.62 8.67
N ILE A 156 15.33 -14.97 8.68
CA ILE A 156 14.85 -16.13 7.89
C ILE A 156 14.88 -15.84 6.39
N ALA A 157 14.57 -14.61 5.96
CA ALA A 157 14.71 -14.22 4.56
C ALA A 157 16.15 -14.40 4.07
N LYS A 158 17.14 -13.94 4.85
CA LYS A 158 18.57 -14.15 4.55
C LYS A 158 18.94 -15.63 4.50
N LYS A 159 18.50 -16.42 5.49
CA LYS A 159 18.78 -17.87 5.58
C LYS A 159 18.29 -18.63 4.35
N TYR A 160 17.09 -18.32 3.86
CA TYR A 160 16.48 -18.99 2.71
C TYR A 160 16.69 -18.24 1.38
N ASN A 161 17.51 -17.19 1.38
CA ASN A 161 17.82 -16.39 0.20
C ASN A 161 16.58 -15.80 -0.50
N LEU A 162 15.65 -15.29 0.31
CA LEU A 162 14.40 -14.65 -0.10
C LEU A 162 14.51 -13.12 -0.01
N LEU A 163 13.54 -12.44 -0.59
CA LEU A 163 13.40 -10.99 -0.62
C LEU A 163 12.05 -10.57 -0.02
N GLY A 164 11.95 -9.30 0.37
CA GLY A 164 10.71 -8.64 0.74
C GLY A 164 10.41 -7.44 -0.16
N ARG A 165 9.29 -6.76 0.11
CA ARG A 165 8.89 -5.55 -0.61
C ARG A 165 9.74 -4.36 -0.18
N ARG A 166 10.10 -3.49 -1.12
CA ARG A 166 10.77 -2.24 -0.79
C ARG A 166 9.85 -1.31 0.01
N ASN A 167 10.40 -0.65 1.03
CA ASN A 167 9.71 0.40 1.78
C ASN A 167 9.15 1.50 0.86
N GLU A 168 9.85 1.86 -0.21
CA GLU A 168 9.36 2.84 -1.18
C GLU A 168 8.09 2.38 -1.90
N ALA A 169 8.02 1.09 -2.28
CA ALA A 169 6.82 0.51 -2.88
C ALA A 169 5.67 0.43 -1.88
N ILE A 170 5.94 0.02 -0.63
CA ILE A 170 4.95 0.00 0.46
C ILE A 170 4.36 1.40 0.63
N ASN A 171 5.21 2.42 0.83
CA ASN A 171 4.73 3.79 1.03
C ASN A 171 3.85 4.30 -0.12
N LYS A 172 4.16 3.93 -1.36
CA LYS A 172 3.43 4.41 -2.55
C LYS A 172 2.19 3.60 -2.92
N THR A 173 2.02 2.38 -2.39
CA THR A 173 1.01 1.43 -2.88
C THR A 173 0.25 0.67 -1.79
N ALA A 174 0.74 0.61 -0.56
CA ALA A 174 0.10 -0.12 0.53
C ALA A 174 -1.16 0.61 1.02
N SER A 175 -2.22 -0.16 1.26
CA SER A 175 -3.46 0.32 1.87
C SER A 175 -4.07 -0.65 2.89
N VAL A 176 -3.28 -1.62 3.35
CA VAL A 176 -3.75 -2.76 4.17
C VAL A 176 -3.58 -2.55 5.67
N GLY A 177 -3.03 -1.41 6.09
CA GLY A 177 -2.77 -1.12 7.50
C GLY A 177 -1.28 -1.14 7.84
N TYR A 178 -0.92 -1.83 8.91
CA TYR A 178 0.48 -1.99 9.32
C TYR A 178 1.19 -2.97 8.39
N GLU A 179 2.08 -2.46 7.55
CA GLU A 179 2.87 -3.25 6.59
C GLU A 179 4.37 -2.92 6.72
N LYS A 180 5.18 -3.98 6.65
CA LYS A 180 6.63 -3.97 6.63
C LYS A 180 7.12 -4.79 5.43
N GLU A 181 8.44 -4.80 5.22
CA GLU A 181 9.09 -5.45 4.08
C GLU A 181 8.67 -6.92 3.88
N TYR A 182 8.47 -7.67 4.95
CA TYR A 182 8.20 -9.12 4.90
C TYR A 182 6.82 -9.52 5.40
N TYR A 183 6.00 -8.59 5.89
CA TYR A 183 4.69 -8.95 6.44
C TYR A 183 3.75 -7.76 6.55
N PHE A 184 2.46 -8.05 6.70
CA PHE A 184 1.47 -7.08 7.12
C PHE A 184 0.48 -7.70 8.11
N ILE A 185 -0.21 -6.85 8.87
CA ILE A 185 -1.28 -7.28 9.78
C ILE A 185 -2.58 -7.36 8.98
N ALA A 186 -3.17 -8.55 8.93
CA ALA A 186 -4.47 -8.80 8.32
C ALA A 186 -5.54 -8.89 9.42
N THR A 187 -6.50 -7.96 9.38
CA THR A 187 -7.60 -7.93 10.36
C THR A 187 -8.83 -7.21 9.82
N ALA A 188 -9.93 -7.28 10.58
CA ALA A 188 -11.12 -6.49 10.38
C ALA A 188 -11.46 -5.73 11.66
N ALA A 189 -11.75 -4.42 11.54
CA ALA A 189 -12.06 -3.59 12.70
C ALA A 189 -13.29 -4.07 13.49
N LEU A 190 -14.24 -4.72 12.82
CA LEU A 190 -15.44 -5.29 13.45
C LEU A 190 -15.14 -6.34 14.53
N TYR A 191 -13.95 -6.95 14.50
CA TYR A 191 -13.51 -7.89 15.53
C TYR A 191 -13.03 -7.21 16.82
N PHE A 192 -12.71 -5.92 16.75
CA PHE A 192 -12.09 -5.14 17.82
C PHE A 192 -12.87 -3.84 18.13
N PRO A 193 -14.18 -3.93 18.45
CA PRO A 193 -15.02 -2.76 18.65
C PRO A 193 -14.62 -1.94 19.88
N SER A 194 -14.12 -2.57 20.96
CA SER A 194 -13.67 -1.85 22.15
C SER A 194 -12.41 -1.04 21.86
N VAL A 195 -11.45 -1.64 21.13
CA VAL A 195 -10.20 -0.98 20.73
C VAL A 195 -10.50 0.23 19.84
N TYR A 196 -11.29 0.03 18.78
CA TYR A 196 -11.58 1.10 17.83
C TYR A 196 -12.38 2.25 18.46
N SER A 197 -13.39 1.94 19.28
CA SER A 197 -14.19 2.96 19.97
C SER A 197 -13.34 3.79 20.93
N ALA A 198 -12.48 3.14 21.73
CA ALA A 198 -11.57 3.84 22.64
C ALA A 198 -10.63 4.79 21.88
N TYR A 199 -10.15 4.39 20.70
CA TYR A 199 -9.26 5.22 19.89
C TYR A 199 -9.95 6.48 19.36
N LEU A 200 -11.22 6.38 18.95
CA LEU A 200 -11.97 7.55 18.50
C LEU A 200 -12.25 8.56 19.62
N GLU A 201 -12.34 8.08 20.87
CA GLU A 201 -12.51 8.92 22.05
C GLU A 201 -11.19 9.57 22.50
N ASN A 202 -10.09 8.80 22.48
CA ASN A 202 -8.77 9.27 22.89
C ASN A 202 -7.66 8.58 22.07
N GLN A 203 -6.88 9.34 21.31
CA GLN A 203 -5.81 8.79 20.46
C GLN A 203 -4.54 8.44 21.25
N GLU A 204 -4.43 8.89 22.50
CA GLU A 204 -3.27 8.67 23.38
C GLU A 204 -3.51 7.52 24.38
N ILE A 205 -4.02 6.39 23.88
CA ILE A 205 -4.19 5.18 24.71
C ILE A 205 -2.82 4.59 25.05
N SER A 206 -2.64 4.23 26.32
CA SER A 206 -1.43 3.58 26.82
C SER A 206 -1.29 2.16 26.25
N VAL A 207 -0.06 1.65 26.20
CA VAL A 207 0.22 0.28 25.72
C VAL A 207 -0.51 -0.77 26.56
N ASP A 208 -0.53 -0.61 27.89
CA ASP A 208 -1.17 -1.56 28.79
C ASP A 208 -2.70 -1.56 28.63
N ASP A 209 -3.32 -0.39 28.47
CA ASP A 209 -4.77 -0.29 28.22
C ASP A 209 -5.14 -0.90 26.86
N LEU A 210 -4.32 -0.71 25.83
CA LEU A 210 -4.53 -1.36 24.54
C LEU A 210 -4.52 -2.87 24.66
N LYS A 211 -3.56 -3.45 25.40
CA LYS A 211 -3.51 -4.91 25.64
C LYS A 211 -4.79 -5.40 26.31
N VAL A 212 -5.29 -4.67 27.31
CA VAL A 212 -6.56 -5.00 27.99
C VAL A 212 -7.74 -4.95 27.01
N LEU A 213 -7.82 -3.94 26.16
CA LEU A 213 -8.89 -3.79 25.16
C LEU A 213 -8.83 -4.91 24.10
N PHE A 214 -7.63 -5.24 23.61
CA PHE A 214 -7.46 -6.36 22.67
C PHE A 214 -7.86 -7.69 23.29
N LEU A 215 -7.45 -7.97 24.54
CA LEU A 215 -7.84 -9.20 25.24
C LEU A 215 -9.34 -9.25 25.56
N LYS A 216 -9.99 -8.11 25.74
CA LYS A 216 -11.45 -8.03 25.91
C LYS A 216 -12.17 -8.45 24.63
N ASP A 217 -11.73 -7.95 23.48
CA ASP A 217 -12.36 -8.21 22.18
C ASP A 217 -11.96 -9.59 21.61
N ASP A 218 -10.75 -10.07 21.91
CA ASP A 218 -10.22 -11.36 21.48
C ASP A 218 -9.44 -12.08 22.61
N PRO A 219 -10.14 -12.66 23.60
CA PRO A 219 -9.50 -13.31 24.75
C PRO A 219 -8.56 -14.48 24.37
N GLN A 220 -8.72 -15.05 23.18
CA GLN A 220 -7.94 -16.19 22.70
C GLN A 220 -6.82 -15.78 21.73
N ASN A 221 -6.72 -14.51 21.34
CA ASN A 221 -5.77 -14.00 20.34
C ASN A 221 -5.85 -14.74 18.97
N LYS A 222 -7.06 -15.07 18.52
CA LYS A 222 -7.30 -15.85 17.28
C LYS A 222 -7.81 -15.01 16.10
N LYS A 223 -8.15 -13.75 16.32
CA LYS A 223 -8.76 -12.86 15.31
C LYS A 223 -7.74 -11.96 14.61
N MET A 224 -6.48 -12.00 15.04
CA MET A 224 -5.39 -11.30 14.37
C MET A 224 -4.63 -12.26 13.47
N ALA A 225 -4.43 -11.87 12.21
CA ALA A 225 -3.57 -12.58 11.28
C ALA A 225 -2.34 -11.73 10.93
N ILE A 226 -1.20 -12.40 10.77
CA ILE A 226 0.07 -11.82 10.38
C ILE A 226 0.48 -12.53 9.09
N ALA A 227 0.27 -11.85 7.97
CA ALA A 227 0.56 -12.38 6.65
C ALA A 227 2.02 -12.11 6.31
N MET A 228 2.84 -13.15 6.38
CA MET A 228 4.26 -13.16 6.05
C MET A 228 4.44 -13.39 4.55
N ASN A 229 4.97 -12.39 3.85
CA ASN A 229 5.15 -12.41 2.40
C ASN A 229 6.63 -12.36 2.03
N PHE A 230 7.09 -13.44 1.39
CA PHE A 230 8.46 -13.55 0.88
C PHE A 230 8.47 -13.72 -0.64
N PHE A 231 9.57 -13.34 -1.26
CA PHE A 231 9.76 -13.42 -2.70
C PHE A 231 11.03 -14.20 -3.03
N SER A 232 10.94 -15.08 -4.02
CA SER A 232 12.12 -15.72 -4.62
C SER A 232 13.05 -14.67 -5.25
N LYS A 233 14.36 -14.94 -5.31
CA LYS A 233 15.31 -14.13 -6.10
C LYS A 233 15.22 -14.39 -7.61
N LYS A 234 14.45 -15.40 -8.02
CA LYS A 234 14.27 -15.78 -9.42
C LYS A 234 12.79 -15.69 -9.78
N ASP A 235 12.51 -15.52 -11.08
CA ASP A 235 11.17 -15.65 -11.62
C ASP A 235 10.73 -17.14 -11.71
N SER A 236 10.81 -17.81 -10.57
CA SER A 236 10.43 -19.19 -10.37
C SER A 236 10.23 -19.40 -8.86
N LEU A 237 9.23 -20.20 -8.51
CA LEU A 237 9.02 -20.58 -7.12
C LEU A 237 10.23 -21.36 -6.58
N PRO A 238 10.58 -21.19 -5.30
CA PRO A 238 11.54 -22.08 -4.66
C PRO A 238 10.97 -23.49 -4.52
N LYS A 239 11.79 -24.42 -4.03
CA LYS A 239 11.28 -25.74 -3.62
C LYS A 239 10.26 -25.57 -2.49
N GLU A 240 9.20 -26.37 -2.51
CA GLU A 240 8.14 -26.40 -1.48
C GLU A 240 8.69 -26.60 -0.06
N GLU A 241 9.82 -27.31 0.08
CA GLU A 241 10.55 -27.47 1.33
C GLU A 241 10.89 -26.12 2.01
N ILE A 242 11.12 -25.05 1.24
CA ILE A 242 11.36 -23.72 1.81
C ILE A 242 10.13 -23.22 2.58
N ALA A 243 8.93 -23.36 2.03
CA ALA A 243 7.70 -22.94 2.72
C ALA A 243 7.48 -23.75 4.02
N ASN A 244 7.67 -25.07 3.97
CA ASN A 244 7.56 -25.94 5.15
C ASN A 244 8.59 -25.57 6.24
N ASN A 245 9.82 -25.22 5.82
CA ASN A 245 10.85 -24.76 6.73
C ASN A 245 10.49 -23.41 7.36
N LEU A 246 9.94 -22.45 6.60
CA LEU A 246 9.49 -21.16 7.15
C LEU A 246 8.43 -21.34 8.24
N ALA A 247 7.41 -22.19 8.01
CA ALA A 247 6.42 -22.51 9.03
C ALA A 247 7.05 -23.13 10.29
N THR A 248 8.06 -24.00 10.12
CA THR A 248 8.79 -24.60 11.24
C THR A 248 9.60 -23.56 12.03
N GLU A 249 10.28 -22.64 11.35
CA GLU A 249 11.00 -21.53 11.99
C GLU A 249 10.06 -20.65 12.79
N ILE A 250 8.91 -20.27 12.21
CA ILE A 250 7.88 -19.49 12.91
C ILE A 250 7.39 -20.26 14.13
N GLN A 251 7.01 -21.53 13.98
CA GLN A 251 6.52 -22.38 15.07
C GLN A 251 7.51 -22.47 16.25
N ASN A 252 8.81 -22.50 15.97
CA ASN A 252 9.86 -22.64 16.98
C ASN A 252 10.32 -21.31 17.59
N GLU A 253 10.09 -20.18 16.93
CA GLU A 253 10.51 -18.87 17.44
C GLU A 253 9.60 -18.39 18.59
N SER A 254 10.20 -17.98 19.70
CA SER A 254 9.46 -17.53 20.88
C SER A 254 9.35 -16.01 20.92
N GLY A 255 8.32 -15.46 21.57
CA GLY A 255 8.21 -14.00 21.72
C GLY A 255 7.87 -13.24 20.43
N LEU A 256 7.33 -13.93 19.42
CA LEU A 256 6.65 -13.29 18.30
C LEU A 256 5.26 -12.80 18.74
N PRO A 257 4.66 -11.81 18.05
CA PRO A 257 3.30 -11.38 18.33
C PRO A 257 2.31 -12.54 18.23
N LYS A 258 1.27 -12.53 19.05
CA LYS A 258 0.23 -13.57 18.98
C LYS A 258 -0.62 -13.39 17.72
N GLY A 259 -1.18 -14.50 17.24
CA GLY A 259 -2.04 -14.48 16.06
C GLY A 259 -1.79 -15.67 15.13
N ASN A 260 -2.53 -15.66 14.03
CA ASN A 260 -2.41 -16.65 12.97
C ASN A 260 -1.39 -16.16 11.94
N TYR A 261 -0.32 -16.90 11.76
CA TYR A 261 0.71 -16.61 10.77
C TYR A 261 0.36 -17.34 9.49
N GLU A 262 0.08 -16.56 8.45
CA GLU A 262 -0.14 -17.02 7.09
C GLU A 262 1.13 -16.71 6.32
N THR A 263 1.86 -17.71 5.83
CA THR A 263 3.15 -17.48 5.17
C THR A 263 3.10 -17.89 3.72
N THR A 264 3.37 -16.94 2.83
CA THR A 264 3.33 -17.15 1.38
C THR A 264 4.66 -16.77 0.75
N VAL A 265 5.13 -17.60 -0.18
CA VAL A 265 6.32 -17.34 -0.99
C VAL A 265 5.93 -17.18 -2.45
N TYR A 266 6.24 -16.02 -3.01
CA TYR A 266 5.94 -15.65 -4.40
C TYR A 266 7.15 -15.82 -5.32
N LYS A 267 6.90 -15.81 -6.64
CA LYS A 267 7.93 -15.55 -7.65
C LYS A 267 8.48 -14.12 -7.50
N ASN A 268 9.56 -13.80 -8.18
CA ASN A 268 10.24 -12.51 -8.02
C ASN A 268 9.47 -11.29 -8.59
N LEU A 269 8.35 -11.48 -9.27
CA LEU A 269 7.72 -10.42 -10.06
C LEU A 269 6.52 -9.77 -9.37
N ILE A 270 6.39 -8.45 -9.57
CA ILE A 270 5.24 -7.62 -9.18
C ILE A 270 4.56 -7.12 -10.45
N VAL A 271 3.23 -7.24 -10.53
CA VAL A 271 2.42 -6.63 -11.59
C VAL A 271 2.41 -5.12 -11.38
N ASN A 272 3.04 -4.36 -12.29
CA ASN A 272 3.30 -2.93 -12.08
C ASN A 272 2.04 -2.13 -11.78
N ARG A 273 0.98 -2.40 -12.56
CA ARG A 273 -0.33 -1.75 -12.42
C ARG A 273 -0.96 -1.96 -11.05
N ALA A 274 -0.84 -3.16 -10.49
CA ALA A 274 -1.52 -3.54 -9.25
C ALA A 274 -0.63 -3.37 -8.01
N GLY A 275 0.69 -3.37 -8.16
CA GLY A 275 1.61 -3.41 -7.01
C GLY A 275 1.54 -4.72 -6.22
N LEU A 276 0.96 -5.78 -6.82
CA LEU A 276 0.75 -7.09 -6.23
C LEU A 276 1.66 -8.15 -6.88
N PRO A 277 1.97 -9.25 -6.17
CA PRO A 277 2.72 -10.37 -6.75
C PRO A 277 2.11 -10.88 -8.05
N ASP A 278 2.96 -11.26 -9.01
CA ASP A 278 2.55 -11.87 -10.27
C ASP A 278 2.55 -13.40 -10.20
N GLY A 279 1.46 -14.01 -10.66
CA GLY A 279 1.35 -15.46 -10.85
C GLY A 279 1.19 -16.29 -9.56
N GLU A 280 1.79 -17.47 -9.57
CA GLU A 280 1.64 -18.51 -8.55
C GLU A 280 2.43 -18.21 -7.27
N SER A 281 2.02 -18.85 -6.18
CA SER A 281 2.69 -18.82 -4.87
C SER A 281 2.78 -20.21 -4.26
N ILE A 282 3.58 -20.34 -3.21
CA ILE A 282 3.59 -21.50 -2.30
C ILE A 282 3.16 -21.00 -0.93
N ASP A 283 2.10 -21.57 -0.39
CA ASP A 283 1.65 -21.30 0.97
C ASP A 283 2.27 -22.32 1.93
N ALA A 284 2.82 -21.83 3.04
CA ALA A 284 3.22 -22.67 4.14
C ALA A 284 2.02 -23.06 4.99
N LYS A 285 2.20 -24.05 5.86
CA LYS A 285 1.20 -24.38 6.87
C LYS A 285 1.00 -23.19 7.83
N ASP A 286 -0.26 -22.81 8.06
CA ASP A 286 -0.63 -21.79 9.04
C ASP A 286 -0.15 -22.16 10.45
N ILE A 287 0.41 -21.17 11.15
CA ILE A 287 0.91 -21.32 12.52
C ILE A 287 0.13 -20.40 13.45
N ILE A 288 -0.38 -20.94 14.55
CA ILE A 288 -1.06 -20.16 15.60
C ILE A 288 -0.09 -19.98 16.77
N LYS A 289 0.11 -18.72 17.19
CA LYS A 289 0.95 -18.32 18.34
C LYS A 289 0.14 -17.79 19.51
#